data_AF-A0A2E1EM33-F1
#
_entry.id   AF-A0A2E1EM33-F1
#
_cell.length_a   1.000
_cell.length_b   1.000
_cell.length_c   1.000
_cell.angle_alpha   90.00
_cell.angle_beta   90.00
_cell.angle_gamma   90.00
#
_symmetry.space_group_name_H-M   'P 1'
#
loop_
_entity.id
_entity.type
_entity.pdbx_description
1 polymer ?
#
loop_
_entity_poly.entity_id
_entity_poly.type
_entity_poly.pdbx_seq_one_letter_code
_entity_poly.pdbx_strand_id
1 'polypeptide(L)'
;MFQKGNNYGSKSKRGKSKFNTELKEYLGDVSNNIIKEIDIKDLSNYERIQFLRTILPYLMPKKKEVSQENEFVEQPLFDVQIIDTTETKERLDRFEKYAKENNVKLKDF
;
A
#
# COMPACT_ATOMS: atom_id res chain seq x y z
N MET A 1 3.47 5.84 31.46
CA MET A 1 4.18 4.99 30.47
C MET A 1 3.14 4.19 29.70
N PHE A 2 3.13 4.20 28.37
CA PHE A 2 2.17 3.44 27.55
C PHE A 2 2.57 1.96 27.53
N GLN A 3 1.61 1.06 27.79
CA GLN A 3 1.81 -0.39 27.76
C GLN A 3 1.22 -0.99 26.47
N LYS A 4 2.05 -1.62 25.65
CA LYS A 4 1.64 -2.30 24.41
C LYS A 4 0.70 -3.48 24.75
N GLY A 5 -0.52 -3.47 24.22
CA GLY A 5 -1.56 -4.46 24.52
C GLY A 5 -2.51 -4.09 25.66
N ASN A 6 -2.44 -2.85 26.18
CA ASN A 6 -3.40 -2.41 27.17
C ASN A 6 -4.80 -2.20 26.55
N ASN A 7 -5.82 -2.48 27.35
CA ASN A 7 -7.23 -2.34 26.96
C ASN A 7 -7.90 -1.14 27.65
N TYR A 8 -7.11 -0.16 28.12
CA TYR A 8 -7.65 1.03 28.78
C TYR A 8 -8.58 1.78 27.82
N GLY A 9 -9.78 2.12 28.28
CA GLY A 9 -10.79 2.81 27.46
C GLY A 9 -11.67 1.91 26.58
N SER A 10 -11.22 0.71 26.19
CA SER A 10 -12.00 -0.23 25.34
C SER A 10 -13.30 -0.73 25.97
N LYS A 11 -13.30 -0.91 27.30
CA LYS A 11 -14.48 -1.30 28.10
C LYS A 11 -15.22 -0.10 28.71
N SER A 12 -14.78 1.13 28.46
CA SER A 12 -15.40 2.33 29.02
C SER A 12 -16.64 2.78 28.23
N LYS A 13 -17.41 3.73 28.77
CA LYS A 13 -18.57 4.38 28.13
C LYS A 13 -18.26 4.95 26.73
N ARG A 14 -16.98 5.21 26.42
CA ARG A 14 -16.49 5.65 25.10
C ARG A 14 -16.31 4.51 24.08
N GLY A 15 -16.15 3.26 24.53
CA GLY A 15 -15.91 2.09 23.67
C GLY A 15 -17.13 1.23 23.38
N LYS A 16 -18.17 1.27 24.22
CA LYS A 16 -19.43 0.52 24.03
C LYS A 16 -20.64 1.36 24.42
N SER A 17 -21.13 2.16 23.48
CA SER A 17 -22.51 2.65 23.57
C SER A 17 -23.43 1.47 23.26
N LYS A 18 -24.15 0.93 24.25
CA LYS A 18 -25.11 -0.18 24.04
C LYS A 18 -26.14 0.17 22.96
N PHE A 19 -26.62 1.41 22.95
CA PHE A 19 -27.50 1.94 21.92
C PHE A 19 -26.89 1.86 20.52
N ASN A 20 -25.57 2.08 20.39
CA ASN A 20 -24.90 1.99 19.09
C ASN A 20 -24.80 0.54 18.59
N THR A 21 -24.70 -0.44 19.49
CA THR A 21 -24.68 -1.86 19.09
C THR A 21 -26.06 -2.34 18.68
N GLU A 22 -27.08 -2.10 19.51
CA GLU A 22 -28.46 -2.49 19.22
C GLU A 22 -29.00 -1.81 17.95
N LEU A 23 -28.69 -0.52 17.75
CA LEU A 23 -29.07 0.17 16.51
C LEU A 23 -28.37 -0.40 15.28
N LYS A 24 -27.08 -0.77 15.39
CA LYS A 24 -26.35 -1.40 14.28
C LYS A 24 -26.90 -2.78 13.93
N GLU A 25 -27.24 -3.56 14.94
CA GLU A 25 -27.86 -4.88 14.77
C GLU A 25 -29.22 -4.72 14.07
N TYR A 26 -30.08 -3.82 14.57
CA TYR A 26 -31.37 -3.53 13.95
C TYR A 26 -31.24 -3.03 12.50
N LEU A 27 -30.33 -2.09 12.23
CA LEU A 27 -30.06 -1.60 10.87
C LEU A 27 -29.54 -2.72 9.96
N GLY A 28 -28.71 -3.62 10.50
CA GLY A 28 -28.24 -4.81 9.80
C GLY A 28 -29.39 -5.74 9.43
N ASP A 29 -30.28 -6.03 10.38
CA ASP A 29 -31.44 -6.89 10.17
C ASP A 29 -32.42 -6.31 9.16
N VAL A 30 -32.74 -5.02 9.27
CA VAL A 30 -33.60 -4.31 8.31
C VAL A 30 -32.97 -4.34 6.92
N SER A 31 -31.67 -4.06 6.80
CA SER A 31 -30.96 -4.10 5.52
C SER A 31 -30.96 -5.50 4.91
N ASN A 32 -30.74 -6.54 5.72
CA ASN A 32 -30.78 -7.94 5.28
C ASN A 32 -32.17 -8.37 4.81
N ASN A 33 -33.22 -7.90 5.48
CA ASN A 33 -34.59 -8.20 5.08
C ASN A 33 -34.95 -7.49 3.76
N ILE A 34 -34.59 -6.22 3.60
CA ILE A 34 -34.75 -5.49 2.34
C ILE A 34 -34.03 -6.22 1.21
N ILE A 35 -32.78 -6.67 1.41
CA ILE A 35 -32.03 -7.40 0.38
C ILE A 35 -32.73 -8.71 -0.01
N LYS A 36 -33.35 -9.43 0.95
CA LYS A 36 -34.10 -10.66 0.67
C LYS A 36 -35.41 -10.41 -0.07
N GLU A 37 -36.04 -9.26 0.17
CA GLU A 37 -37.33 -8.88 -0.41
C GLU A 37 -37.19 -8.19 -1.77
N ILE A 38 -36.00 -7.69 -2.15
CA ILE A 38 -35.77 -7.13 -3.47
C ILE A 38 -35.88 -8.24 -4.53
N ASP A 39 -37.04 -8.31 -5.19
CA ASP A 39 -37.18 -9.05 -6.45
C ASP A 39 -36.80 -8.13 -7.63
N ILE A 40 -35.68 -8.45 -8.27
CA ILE A 40 -35.17 -7.73 -9.44
C ILE A 40 -36.18 -7.74 -10.60
N LYS A 41 -37.07 -8.75 -10.65
CA LYS A 41 -38.09 -8.90 -11.69
C LYS A 41 -39.21 -7.87 -11.55
N ASP A 42 -39.51 -7.42 -10.35
CA ASP A 42 -40.58 -6.45 -10.08
C ASP A 42 -40.10 -4.99 -10.16
N LEU A 43 -38.79 -4.76 -10.22
CA LEU A 43 -38.21 -3.44 -10.41
C LEU A 43 -38.47 -2.89 -11.83
N SER A 44 -38.82 -1.61 -11.90
CA SER A 44 -38.85 -0.87 -13.17
C SER A 44 -37.45 -0.75 -13.78
N ASN A 45 -37.39 -0.43 -15.07
CA ASN A 45 -36.10 -0.23 -15.75
C ASN A 45 -35.24 0.85 -15.09
N TYR A 46 -35.86 1.91 -14.58
CA TYR A 46 -35.15 2.97 -13.85
C TYR A 46 -34.53 2.44 -12.56
N GLU A 47 -35.31 1.71 -11.75
CA GLU A 47 -34.86 1.15 -10.48
C GLU A 47 -33.76 0.11 -10.68
N ARG A 48 -33.83 -0.71 -11.73
CA ARG A 48 -32.75 -1.64 -12.09
C ARG A 48 -31.45 -0.93 -12.42
N ILE A 49 -31.51 0.15 -13.19
CA ILE A 49 -30.32 0.97 -13.52
C ILE A 49 -29.75 1.58 -12.24
N GLN A 50 -30.59 2.09 -11.35
CA GLN A 50 -30.16 2.70 -10.10
C GLN A 50 -29.56 1.66 -9.13
N PHE A 51 -30.17 0.47 -9.07
CA PHE A 51 -29.64 -0.67 -8.33
C PHE A 51 -28.22 -1.00 -8.83
N LEU A 52 -28.06 -1.24 -10.15
CA LEU A 52 -26.77 -1.52 -10.78
C LEU A 52 -25.69 -0.48 -10.45
N ARG A 53 -26.02 0.81 -10.55
CA ARG A 53 -25.09 1.90 -10.18
C ARG A 53 -24.63 1.81 -8.72
N THR A 54 -25.53 1.38 -7.83
CA THR A 54 -25.27 1.29 -6.40
C THR A 54 -24.42 0.07 -6.04
N ILE A 55 -24.64 -1.09 -6.67
CA ILE A 55 -23.90 -2.33 -6.40
C ILE A 55 -22.56 -2.43 -7.14
N LEU A 56 -22.40 -1.81 -8.32
CA LEU A 56 -21.16 -1.87 -9.11
C LEU A 56 -19.87 -1.57 -8.32
N PRO A 57 -19.81 -0.54 -7.45
CA PRO A 57 -18.61 -0.23 -6.66
C PRO A 57 -18.22 -1.30 -5.62
N TYR A 58 -19.15 -2.17 -5.25
CA TYR A 58 -18.92 -3.27 -4.30
C TYR A 58 -18.56 -4.57 -5.01
N LEU A 59 -19.03 -4.76 -6.25
CA LEU A 59 -18.68 -5.91 -7.10
C LEU A 59 -17.34 -5.74 -7.80
N MET A 60 -17.02 -4.51 -8.22
CA MET A 60 -15.77 -4.21 -8.88
C MET A 60 -14.77 -3.62 -7.89
N PRO A 61 -13.54 -4.15 -7.82
CA PRO A 61 -12.46 -3.48 -7.10
C PRO A 61 -12.36 -2.05 -7.63
N LYS A 62 -12.48 -1.07 -6.73
CA LYS A 62 -12.14 0.31 -7.11
C LYS A 62 -10.72 0.26 -7.65
N LYS A 63 -10.54 0.65 -8.92
CA LYS A 63 -9.20 0.88 -9.46
C LYS A 63 -8.56 1.85 -8.47
N LYS A 64 -7.57 1.37 -7.71
CA LYS A 64 -6.64 2.30 -7.09
C LYS A 64 -6.09 3.05 -8.29
N GLU A 65 -6.43 4.32 -8.39
CA GLU A 65 -5.61 5.21 -9.18
C GLU A 65 -4.23 5.05 -8.57
N VAL A 66 -3.40 4.21 -9.21
CA VAL A 66 -1.96 4.32 -9.03
C VAL A 66 -1.75 5.74 -9.50
N SER A 67 -1.58 6.65 -8.55
CA SER A 67 -1.10 7.98 -8.85
C SER A 67 0.08 7.74 -9.76
N GLN A 68 -0.07 8.05 -11.04
CA GLN A 68 1.05 8.17 -11.96
C GLN A 68 1.80 9.46 -11.61
N GLU A 69 2.02 9.69 -10.32
CA GLU A 69 3.24 10.32 -9.87
C GLU A 69 4.30 9.28 -10.20
N ASN A 70 4.73 9.30 -11.46
CA ASN A 70 6.05 8.84 -11.81
C ASN A 70 6.98 9.74 -10.99
N GLU A 71 7.17 9.41 -9.71
CA GLU A 71 8.31 9.88 -8.95
C GLU A 71 9.49 9.43 -9.78
N PHE A 72 10.05 10.36 -10.54
CA PHE A 72 11.25 10.12 -11.31
C PHE A 72 12.34 9.87 -10.28
N VAL A 73 12.50 8.62 -9.88
CA VAL A 73 13.57 8.21 -8.98
C VAL A 73 14.84 8.33 -9.80
N GLU A 74 15.61 9.38 -9.52
CA GLU A 74 16.91 9.61 -10.15
C GLU A 74 17.79 8.39 -9.87
N GLN A 75 18.15 7.67 -10.94
CA GLN A 75 18.98 6.49 -10.82
C GLN A 75 20.42 6.93 -10.52
N PRO A 76 21.14 6.23 -9.62
CA PRO A 76 22.52 6.57 -9.33
C PRO A 76 23.40 6.37 -10.57
N LEU A 77 24.28 7.34 -10.85
CA LEU A 77 25.28 7.24 -11.90
C LEU A 77 26.30 6.15 -11.54
N PHE A 78 26.52 5.19 -12.45
CA PHE A 78 27.53 4.15 -12.29
C PHE A 78 28.75 4.44 -13.17
N ASP A 79 29.95 4.38 -12.58
CA ASP A 79 31.20 4.34 -13.33
C ASP A 79 31.54 2.89 -13.65
N VAL A 80 31.49 2.53 -14.94
CA VAL A 80 31.84 1.18 -15.42
C VAL A 80 33.28 1.17 -15.88
N GLN A 81 34.12 0.40 -15.18
CA GLN A 81 35.47 0.10 -15.63
C GLN A 81 35.48 -1.26 -16.35
N ILE A 82 35.78 -1.25 -17.65
CA ILE A 82 35.92 -2.49 -18.43
C ILE A 82 37.33 -3.01 -18.22
N ILE A 83 37.45 -4.23 -17.69
CA ILE A 83 38.73 -4.88 -17.43
C ILE A 83 38.88 -6.05 -18.40
N ASP A 84 39.80 -5.91 -19.36
CA ASP A 84 39.95 -6.88 -20.45
C ASP A 84 40.72 -8.16 -20.06
N THR A 85 41.48 -8.15 -18.95
CA THR A 85 42.33 -9.28 -18.54
C THR A 85 42.35 -9.50 -17.02
N THR A 86 42.66 -10.72 -16.59
CA THR A 86 42.83 -11.02 -15.16
C THR A 86 44.04 -10.30 -14.55
N GLU A 87 45.10 -10.08 -15.33
CA GLU A 87 46.29 -9.36 -14.87
C GLU A 87 45.98 -7.88 -14.58
N THR A 88 45.20 -7.22 -15.43
CA THR A 88 44.81 -5.82 -15.21
C THR A 88 43.93 -5.68 -13.97
N LYS A 89 43.06 -6.66 -13.69
CA LYS A 89 42.27 -6.73 -12.45
C LYS A 89 43.17 -6.78 -11.21
N GLU A 90 44.14 -7.69 -11.18
CA GLU A 90 45.03 -7.84 -10.03
C GLU A 90 45.92 -6.61 -9.81
N ARG A 91 46.31 -5.93 -10.89
CA ARG A 91 47.08 -4.67 -10.81
C ARG A 91 46.22 -3.55 -10.22
N LEU A 92 44.95 -3.45 -10.61
CA LEU A 92 43.99 -2.51 -10.03
C LEU A 92 43.75 -2.80 -8.54
N ASP A 93 43.49 -4.04 -8.15
CA ASP A 93 43.25 -4.43 -6.75
C ASP A 93 44.46 -4.09 -5.85
N ARG A 94 45.69 -4.33 -6.34
CA ARG A 94 46.92 -3.94 -5.62
C ARG A 94 47.07 -2.43 -5.49
N PHE A 95 46.73 -1.69 -6.54
CA PHE A 95 46.79 -0.23 -6.54
C PHE A 95 45.75 0.39 -5.60
N GLU A 96 44.51 -0.09 -5.62
CA GLU A 96 43.44 0.39 -4.73
C GLU A 96 43.80 0.16 -3.26
N LYS A 97 44.40 -0.99 -2.94
CA LYS A 97 44.89 -1.28 -1.58
C LYS A 97 45.97 -0.28 -1.16
N TYR A 98 46.94 -0.02 -2.02
CA TYR A 98 48.01 0.96 -1.75
C TYR A 98 47.47 2.39 -1.61
N ALA A 99 46.55 2.79 -2.50
CA ALA A 99 45.92 4.12 -2.49
C ALA A 99 45.12 4.36 -1.20
N LYS A 100 44.42 3.33 -0.69
CA LYS A 100 43.70 3.37 0.58
C LYS A 100 44.63 3.50 1.79
N GLU A 101 45.77 2.80 1.77
CA GLU A 101 46.77 2.85 2.84
C GLU A 101 47.52 4.20 2.87
N ASN A 102 47.70 4.85 1.72
CA ASN A 102 48.48 6.09 1.58
C ASN A 102 47.62 7.35 1.34
N ASN A 103 46.30 7.23 1.35
CA ASN A 103 45.33 8.32 1.17
C ASN A 103 45.51 9.11 -0.15
N VAL A 104 45.95 8.42 -1.22
CA VAL A 104 46.17 8.99 -2.56
C VAL A 104 44.91 8.82 -3.40
N LYS A 105 44.47 9.87 -4.10
CA LYS A 105 43.28 9.81 -4.97
C LYS A 105 43.67 9.38 -6.39
N LEU A 106 42.86 8.52 -7.00
CA LEU A 106 43.05 8.00 -8.35
C LEU A 106 43.11 9.07 -9.46
N LYS A 107 42.66 10.31 -9.18
CA LYS A 107 42.57 11.41 -10.15
C LYS A 107 43.87 12.18 -10.37
N ASP A 108 44.92 11.88 -9.61
CA ASP A 108 46.19 12.61 -9.65
C ASP A 108 47.27 11.90 -10.52
N PHE A 109 46.87 10.89 -11.30
CA PHE A 109 47.69 10.19 -12.30
C PHE A 109 46.97 10.09 -13.65
#